data_AF-A0A8R7TGR6-F1
#
_entry.id   AF-A0A8R7TGR6-F1
#
_cell.length_a   1.000
_cell.length_b   1.000
_cell.length_c   1.000
_cell.angle_alpha   90.00
_cell.angle_beta   90.00
_cell.angle_gamma   90.00
#
_symmetry.space_group_name_H-M   'P 1'
#
loop_
_entity.id
_entity.type
_entity.pdbx_description
1 polymer ?
#
loop_
_entity_poly.entity_id
_entity_poly.type
_entity_poly.pdbx_seq_one_letter_code
_entity_poly.pdbx_strand_id
1 'polypeptide(L)'
;MRQVLKYEDPVRQEAALKTVPVDELKEKALISLAKEGIFSSSKNEEDHAFLLQLLLWFKQSFRWVNAPACDICDRETSMVGMGNPLPSEIEFGASRVEIYRCNHCSSITRFPRYNDPYKLIQTRKGRCGEWANCFTFYCRVFGYEARLILDFTDHVWTECFSNLYGRWIHLDPCEGVYDNPLLYEKGWNKKLDYAIGISKDGVHDITKRYTRKWHEVLSRRTITSEDTVSAILMNITRKCRSGLSSNEHLALEKRDRKESEELSKATYLEVNNSISLPGRQSGSVEWRAARSELGQADSLSCSSCPIRRCVDAHVSKIHDALSAILSHFCDNNIPNERIIEVFVTLRSLMQNLKDANFKSRRVTLDQKSQQIFEILPSAERLLSAISLKAELHTVGDPSVATDGNLIHTSLALPVALDAVDEILSNYKSNIFYTKGHQFPRGNRLCSGSVLASSEQLVCVATAAFDGIRLSKWEEPDGAKGCWLMYKVHGGQTCELESYDLMSANDAPERDPMDCPTTTGDTPGQGRASQLNIFISWGFVRIRFQVKNIISRSWR
;
A
#
# COMPACT_ATOMS: atom_id res chain seq x y z
N MET A 1 1.86 0.80 30.48
CA MET A 1 0.51 1.21 30.95
C MET A 1 0.27 2.72 30.87
N ARG A 2 0.89 3.57 31.71
CA ARG A 2 0.57 5.01 31.75
C ARG A 2 0.59 5.72 30.39
N GLN A 3 1.56 5.39 29.53
CA GLN A 3 1.64 5.92 28.17
C GLN A 3 0.45 5.51 27.30
N VAL A 4 0.11 4.21 27.27
CA VAL A 4 -0.99 3.68 26.46
C VAL A 4 -2.34 4.25 26.89
N LEU A 5 -2.53 4.54 28.18
CA LEU A 5 -3.76 5.19 28.66
C LEU A 5 -3.96 6.61 28.12
N LYS A 6 -2.89 7.29 27.68
CA LYS A 6 -3.02 8.60 27.00
C LYS A 6 -3.71 8.49 25.64
N TYR A 7 -3.76 7.29 25.04
CA TYR A 7 -4.43 7.07 23.76
C TYR A 7 -5.95 7.17 23.88
N GLU A 8 -6.49 7.01 25.08
CA GLU A 8 -7.94 7.01 25.37
C GLU A 8 -8.50 8.40 25.67
N ASP A 9 -7.67 9.45 25.61
CA ASP A 9 -8.09 10.83 25.83
C ASP A 9 -8.85 11.39 24.60
N PRO A 10 -10.09 11.84 24.76
CA PRO A 10 -10.93 12.25 23.63
C PRO A 10 -10.45 13.52 22.94
N VAL A 11 -9.85 14.47 23.67
CA VAL A 11 -9.35 15.73 23.11
C VAL A 11 -8.16 15.45 22.18
N ARG A 12 -7.26 14.56 22.62
CA ARG A 12 -6.14 14.11 21.80
C ARG A 12 -6.63 13.34 20.58
N GLN A 13 -7.61 12.46 20.76
CA GLN A 13 -8.15 11.68 19.65
C GLN A 13 -8.79 12.58 18.59
N GLU A 14 -9.56 13.59 19.00
CA GLU A 14 -10.16 14.57 18.09
C GLU A 14 -9.09 15.35 17.31
N ALA A 15 -8.00 15.76 17.97
CA ALA A 15 -6.89 16.43 17.31
C ALA A 15 -6.19 15.54 16.27
N ALA A 16 -6.06 14.24 16.55
CA ALA A 16 -5.49 13.27 15.61
C ALA A 16 -6.44 12.97 14.43
N LEU A 17 -7.75 12.90 14.64
CA LEU A 17 -8.70 12.70 13.53
C LEU A 17 -8.58 13.80 12.47
N LYS A 18 -8.32 15.05 12.89
CA LYS A 18 -8.16 16.21 12.00
C LYS A 18 -6.90 16.16 11.13
N THR A 19 -5.92 15.30 11.44
CA THR A 19 -4.68 15.21 10.67
C THR A 19 -4.72 14.19 9.54
N VAL A 20 -5.69 13.26 9.56
CA VAL A 20 -5.78 12.13 8.64
C VAL A 20 -6.75 12.44 7.49
N PRO A 21 -6.37 12.23 6.22
CA PRO A 21 -7.28 12.38 5.09
C PRO A 21 -8.24 11.17 5.02
N VAL A 22 -9.23 11.13 5.91
CA VAL A 22 -10.09 9.95 6.13
C VAL A 22 -10.82 9.50 4.88
N ASP A 23 -11.41 10.42 4.11
CA ASP A 23 -12.15 10.07 2.90
C ASP A 23 -11.22 9.50 1.81
N GLU A 24 -10.02 10.07 1.64
CA GLU A 24 -9.02 9.54 0.71
C GLU A 24 -8.58 8.12 1.10
N LEU A 25 -8.34 7.88 2.39
CA LEU A 25 -7.94 6.55 2.86
C LEU A 25 -9.07 5.52 2.74
N LYS A 26 -10.32 5.93 2.99
CA LYS A 26 -11.49 5.06 2.75
C LYS A 26 -11.62 4.70 1.28
N GLU A 27 -11.44 5.66 0.39
CA GLU A 27 -11.46 5.39 -1.04
C GLU A 27 -10.34 4.41 -1.43
N LYS A 28 -9.10 4.65 -0.99
CA LYS A 28 -7.96 3.75 -1.24
C LYS A 28 -8.20 2.34 -0.68
N ALA A 29 -8.86 2.23 0.47
CA ALA A 29 -9.21 0.94 1.08
C ALA A 29 -10.19 0.16 0.19
N LEU A 30 -11.27 0.82 -0.27
CA LEU A 30 -12.25 0.22 -1.17
C LEU A 30 -11.63 -0.17 -2.52
N ILE A 31 -10.76 0.69 -3.08
CA ILE A 31 -9.98 0.37 -4.29
C ILE A 31 -9.14 -0.89 -4.07
N SER A 32 -8.45 -1.01 -2.93
CA SER A 32 -7.61 -2.18 -2.63
C SER A 32 -8.41 -3.48 -2.55
N LEU A 33 -9.60 -3.45 -1.95
CA LEU A 33 -10.53 -4.59 -1.92
C LEU A 33 -11.03 -4.94 -3.33
N ALA A 34 -11.38 -3.93 -4.12
CA ALA A 34 -11.85 -4.15 -5.49
C ALA A 34 -10.75 -4.70 -6.40
N LYS A 35 -9.47 -4.35 -6.17
CA LYS A 35 -8.32 -4.97 -6.85
C LYS A 35 -8.15 -6.46 -6.54
N GLU A 36 -8.65 -6.92 -5.38
CA GLU A 36 -8.75 -8.35 -5.03
C GLU A 36 -10.08 -8.98 -5.51
N GLY A 37 -10.90 -8.23 -6.27
CA GLY A 37 -12.20 -8.68 -6.80
C GLY A 37 -13.37 -8.52 -5.85
N ILE A 38 -13.19 -7.86 -4.69
CA ILE A 38 -14.22 -7.64 -3.68
C ILE A 38 -14.87 -6.26 -3.90
N PHE A 39 -15.99 -6.25 -4.64
CA PHE A 39 -16.77 -5.02 -4.92
C PHE A 39 -17.91 -4.76 -3.94
N SER A 40 -18.27 -5.78 -3.15
CA SER A 40 -19.30 -5.72 -2.11
C SER A 40 -18.69 -6.25 -0.81
N SER A 41 -17.99 -5.37 -0.09
CA SER A 41 -17.28 -5.69 1.14
C SER A 41 -18.18 -5.63 2.37
N SER A 42 -17.88 -6.49 3.34
CA SER A 42 -18.40 -6.37 4.70
C SER A 42 -17.67 -5.26 5.46
N LYS A 43 -18.29 -4.79 6.55
CA LYS A 43 -17.68 -3.78 7.45
C LYS A 43 -16.30 -4.20 7.97
N ASN A 44 -16.12 -5.49 8.28
CA ASN A 44 -14.85 -6.02 8.77
C ASN A 44 -13.74 -5.99 7.70
N GLU A 45 -14.08 -6.22 6.43
CA GLU A 45 -13.13 -6.11 5.32
C GLU A 45 -12.74 -4.66 5.06
N GLU A 46 -13.71 -3.74 5.10
CA GLU A 46 -13.45 -2.30 4.96
C GLU A 46 -12.57 -1.76 6.09
N ASP A 47 -12.89 -2.10 7.34
CA ASP A 47 -12.10 -1.69 8.49
C ASP A 47 -10.70 -2.29 8.44
N HIS A 48 -10.55 -3.53 7.96
CA HIS A 48 -9.25 -4.15 7.77
C HIS A 48 -8.44 -3.45 6.67
N ALA A 49 -9.04 -3.20 5.50
CA ALA A 49 -8.39 -2.50 4.41
C ALA A 49 -8.02 -1.06 4.78
N PHE A 50 -8.87 -0.36 5.54
CA PHE A 50 -8.57 0.98 6.05
C PHE A 50 -7.36 0.98 6.97
N LEU A 51 -7.21 -0.03 7.84
CA LEU A 51 -6.04 -0.17 8.72
C LEU A 51 -4.73 -0.29 7.92
N LEU A 52 -4.75 -1.02 6.79
CA LEU A 52 -3.59 -1.11 5.89
C LEU A 52 -3.29 0.23 5.22
N GLN A 53 -4.32 0.95 4.76
CA GLN A 53 -4.13 2.29 4.19
C GLN A 53 -3.63 3.31 5.23
N LEU A 54 -4.07 3.19 6.48
CA LEU A 54 -3.58 3.98 7.60
C LEU A 54 -2.09 3.72 7.86
N LEU A 55 -1.65 2.45 7.83
CA LEU A 55 -0.23 2.07 7.94
C LEU A 55 0.61 2.71 6.84
N LEU A 56 0.17 2.61 5.58
CA LEU A 56 0.87 3.17 4.43
C LEU A 56 0.93 4.70 4.47
N TRP A 57 -0.18 5.36 4.80
CA TRP A 57 -0.21 6.82 4.98
C TRP A 57 0.68 7.27 6.14
N PHE A 58 0.69 6.54 7.26
CA PHE A 58 1.54 6.87 8.38
C PHE A 58 3.02 6.79 7.99
N LYS A 59 3.41 5.74 7.25
CA LYS A 59 4.77 5.57 6.74
C LYS A 59 5.24 6.71 5.84
N GLN A 60 4.34 7.31 5.07
CA GLN A 60 4.64 8.45 4.20
C GLN A 60 4.58 9.79 4.94
N SER A 61 3.74 9.91 5.97
CA SER A 61 3.49 11.17 6.67
C SER A 61 4.40 11.41 7.89
N PHE A 62 5.02 10.36 8.43
CA PHE A 62 5.93 10.43 9.56
C PHE A 62 7.38 10.23 9.11
N ARG A 63 8.32 11.05 9.63
CA ARG A 63 9.72 11.08 9.16
C ARG A 63 10.65 10.35 10.12
N TRP A 64 11.55 9.56 9.56
CA TRP A 64 12.63 8.93 10.32
C TRP A 64 13.75 9.94 10.58
N VAL A 65 14.29 9.96 11.80
CA VAL A 65 15.37 10.88 12.19
C VAL A 65 16.56 10.10 12.74
N ASN A 66 17.64 10.02 11.95
CA ASN A 66 18.95 9.57 12.45
C ASN A 66 19.63 10.69 13.24
N ALA A 67 19.79 11.85 12.59
CA ALA A 67 20.22 13.11 13.17
C ALA A 67 19.26 14.22 12.65
N PRO A 68 18.84 15.17 13.48
CA PRO A 68 18.02 16.28 13.04
C PRO A 68 18.82 17.22 12.11
N ALA A 69 18.15 17.81 11.11
CA ALA A 69 18.72 18.94 10.38
C ALA A 69 18.84 20.17 11.29
N CYS A 70 19.76 21.06 10.96
CA CYS A 70 20.00 22.30 11.70
C CYS A 70 18.78 23.21 11.66
N ASP A 71 18.33 23.71 12.82
CA ASP A 71 17.15 24.58 12.91
C ASP A 71 17.34 25.95 12.24
N ILE A 72 18.59 26.34 11.93
CA ILE A 72 18.93 27.65 11.34
C ILE A 72 19.17 27.57 9.83
N CYS A 73 19.88 26.53 9.36
CA CYS A 73 20.30 26.44 7.96
C CYS A 73 19.91 25.14 7.26
N ASP A 74 19.15 24.26 7.92
CA ASP A 74 18.63 22.98 7.40
C ASP A 74 19.72 21.99 6.92
N ARG A 75 20.99 22.23 7.26
CA ARG A 75 22.11 21.35 6.94
C ARG A 75 22.35 20.29 8.02
N GLU A 76 23.20 19.32 7.68
CA GLU A 76 23.59 18.20 8.52
C GLU A 76 24.18 18.65 9.87
N THR A 77 23.91 17.83 10.87
CA THR A 77 24.38 18.04 12.24
C THR A 77 25.05 16.77 12.77
N SER A 78 25.97 16.97 13.70
CA SER A 78 26.65 15.88 14.42
C SER A 78 26.22 15.86 15.87
N MET A 79 26.03 14.66 16.43
CA MET A 79 25.65 14.51 17.83
C MET A 79 26.78 14.99 18.75
N VAL A 80 26.45 15.84 19.71
CA VAL A 80 27.38 16.34 20.74
C VAL A 80 27.23 15.56 22.04
N GLY A 81 25.99 15.18 22.38
CA GLY A 81 25.70 14.44 23.60
C GLY A 81 24.25 14.61 24.04
N MET A 82 24.00 14.40 25.33
CA MET A 82 22.69 14.59 25.95
C MET A 82 22.59 15.95 26.61
N GLY A 83 21.44 16.60 26.50
CA GLY A 83 21.12 17.86 27.17
C GLY A 83 20.07 17.67 28.26
N ASN A 84 20.02 18.61 29.19
CA ASN A 84 18.96 18.66 30.19
C ASN A 84 17.62 18.99 29.53
N PRO A 85 16.54 18.23 29.79
CA PRO A 85 15.21 18.55 29.30
C PRO A 85 14.72 19.91 29.83
N LEU A 86 14.14 20.71 28.94
CA LEU A 86 13.46 21.96 29.29
C LEU A 86 12.08 21.69 29.88
N PRO A 87 11.51 22.59 30.71
CA PRO A 87 10.16 22.43 31.24
C PRO A 87 9.10 22.16 30.17
N SER A 88 9.18 22.87 29.03
CA SER A 88 8.29 22.68 27.88
C SER A 88 8.48 21.34 27.17
N GLU A 89 9.67 20.72 27.27
CA GLU A 89 9.95 19.40 26.70
C GLU A 89 9.41 18.29 27.63
N ILE A 90 9.59 18.47 28.94
CA ILE A 90 9.10 17.56 29.99
C ILE A 90 7.57 17.48 29.99
N GLU A 91 6.88 18.60 29.75
CA GLU A 91 5.42 18.66 29.62
C GLU A 91 4.89 17.62 28.62
N PHE A 92 5.60 17.43 27.51
CA PHE A 92 5.29 16.43 26.48
C PHE A 92 6.05 15.11 26.66
N GLY A 93 6.50 14.82 27.87
CA GLY A 93 7.11 13.54 28.26
C GLY A 93 8.49 13.27 27.66
N ALA A 94 9.22 14.29 27.23
CA ALA A 94 10.60 14.13 26.80
C ALA A 94 11.54 14.17 28.02
N SER A 95 11.89 12.98 28.53
CA SER A 95 12.89 12.82 29.60
C SER A 95 14.32 12.77 29.09
N ARG A 96 14.50 12.59 27.77
CA ARG A 96 15.80 12.50 27.09
C ARG A 96 15.84 13.52 25.96
N VAL A 97 16.89 14.32 25.91
CA VAL A 97 17.11 15.29 24.83
C VAL A 97 18.51 15.10 24.27
N GLU A 98 18.57 14.80 22.98
CA GLU A 98 19.81 14.68 22.24
C GLU A 98 20.21 16.07 21.70
N ILE A 99 21.47 16.43 21.82
CA ILE A 99 22.01 17.72 21.39
C ILE A 99 22.90 17.51 20.19
N TYR A 100 22.65 18.28 19.14
CA TYR A 100 23.36 18.23 17.88
C TYR A 100 23.96 19.60 17.56
N ARG A 101 25.15 19.61 16.95
CA ARG A 101 25.82 20.82 16.46
C ARG A 101 25.89 20.78 14.95
N CYS A 102 25.50 21.88 14.31
CA CYS A 102 25.59 22.00 12.86
C CYS A 102 27.06 22.03 12.41
N ASN A 103 27.37 21.26 11.38
CA ASN A 103 28.73 21.16 10.83
C ASN A 103 29.18 22.43 10.07
N HIS A 104 28.25 23.36 9.81
CA HIS A 104 28.49 24.56 9.02
C HIS A 104 28.38 25.86 9.82
N CYS A 105 27.24 26.11 10.46
CA CYS A 105 27.02 27.35 11.21
C CYS A 105 27.27 27.21 12.72
N SER A 106 27.67 26.01 13.18
CA SER A 106 27.95 25.69 14.59
C SER A 106 26.78 25.89 15.56
N SER A 107 25.57 26.22 15.08
CA SER A 107 24.39 26.34 15.92
C SER A 107 24.00 25.00 16.54
N ILE A 108 23.31 25.07 17.67
CA ILE A 108 22.85 23.91 18.41
C ILE A 108 21.39 23.62 18.04
N THR A 109 21.13 22.36 17.70
CA THR A 109 19.78 21.82 17.50
C THR A 109 19.48 20.79 18.58
N ARG A 110 18.27 20.86 19.11
CA ARG A 110 17.78 19.95 20.16
C ARG A 110 16.86 18.92 19.55
N PHE A 111 17.00 17.67 19.99
CA PHE A 111 16.11 16.58 19.59
C PHE A 111 15.52 15.89 20.84
N PRO A 112 14.41 16.43 21.37
CA PRO A 112 13.71 15.83 22.50
C PRO A 112 12.98 14.56 22.07
N ARG A 113 13.13 13.50 22.87
CA ARG A 113 12.49 12.19 22.66
C ARG A 113 11.11 12.18 23.32
N TYR A 114 10.12 12.75 22.64
CA TYR A 114 8.76 12.91 23.15
C TYR A 114 8.02 11.57 23.29
N ASN A 115 7.35 11.36 24.42
CA ASN A 115 6.47 10.20 24.64
C ASN A 115 4.98 10.56 24.58
N ASP A 116 4.67 11.85 24.49
CA ASP A 116 3.31 12.33 24.41
C ASP A 116 2.77 12.25 22.96
N PRO A 117 1.72 11.44 22.69
CA PRO A 117 1.23 11.21 21.33
C PRO A 117 0.67 12.48 20.68
N TYR A 118 0.14 13.42 21.46
CA TYR A 118 -0.34 14.71 20.93
C TYR A 118 0.81 15.55 20.40
N LYS A 119 1.98 15.50 21.05
CA LYS A 119 3.18 16.15 20.51
C LYS A 119 3.69 15.45 19.25
N LEU A 120 3.59 14.12 19.18
CA LEU A 120 4.07 13.34 18.04
C LEU A 120 3.27 13.56 16.75
N ILE A 121 1.95 13.81 16.84
CA ILE A 121 1.16 14.18 15.65
C ILE A 121 1.52 15.58 15.11
N GLN A 122 2.11 16.44 15.95
CA GLN A 122 2.64 17.76 15.55
C GLN A 122 4.05 17.65 14.96
N THR A 123 4.96 16.94 15.64
CA THR A 123 6.36 16.85 15.19
C THR A 123 6.53 15.96 13.97
N ARG A 124 5.68 14.93 13.83
CA ARG A 124 5.67 13.95 12.72
C ARG A 124 7.06 13.38 12.39
N LYS A 125 7.91 13.23 13.40
CA LYS A 125 9.28 12.75 13.22
C LYS A 125 9.81 12.05 14.47
N GLY A 126 10.69 11.08 14.28
CA GLY A 126 11.31 10.32 15.37
C GLY A 126 12.00 9.03 14.91
N ARG A 127 12.20 8.10 15.86
CA ARG A 127 12.71 6.73 15.62
C ARG A 127 11.65 5.71 16.03
N CYS A 128 11.98 4.41 16.05
CA CYS A 128 11.00 3.34 16.28
C CYS A 128 10.07 3.59 17.48
N GLY A 129 10.61 4.11 18.59
CA GLY A 129 9.87 4.58 19.75
C GLY A 129 8.69 5.51 19.42
N GLU A 130 8.99 6.66 18.83
CA GLU A 130 7.99 7.66 18.44
C GLU A 130 7.04 7.16 17.34
N TRP A 131 7.57 6.39 16.39
CA TRP A 131 6.81 5.80 15.29
C TRP A 131 5.74 4.84 15.80
N ALA A 132 6.10 3.84 16.60
CA ALA A 132 5.16 2.88 17.17
C ALA A 132 4.17 3.57 18.12
N ASN A 133 4.65 4.47 18.98
CA ASN A 133 3.80 5.24 19.90
C ASN A 133 2.70 6.01 19.15
N CYS A 134 3.08 6.81 18.15
CA CYS A 134 2.16 7.63 17.38
C CYS A 134 1.23 6.78 16.50
N PHE A 135 1.72 5.70 15.90
CA PHE A 135 0.89 4.81 15.09
C PHE A 135 -0.12 4.03 15.93
N THR A 136 0.28 3.44 17.07
CA THR A 136 -0.66 2.78 18.00
C THR A 136 -1.75 3.77 18.44
N PHE A 137 -1.38 5.03 18.69
CA PHE A 137 -2.34 6.08 18.99
C PHE A 137 -3.34 6.29 17.85
N TYR A 138 -2.90 6.44 16.59
CA TYR A 138 -3.82 6.51 15.44
C TYR A 138 -4.73 5.27 15.34
N CYS A 139 -4.23 4.06 15.60
CA CYS A 139 -5.08 2.87 15.63
C CYS A 139 -6.20 3.00 16.67
N ARG A 140 -5.90 3.49 17.88
CA ARG A 140 -6.91 3.74 18.92
C ARG A 140 -7.91 4.83 18.52
N VAL A 141 -7.44 5.89 17.86
CA VAL A 141 -8.26 7.00 17.35
C VAL A 141 -9.35 6.50 16.38
N PHE A 142 -9.01 5.53 15.53
CA PHE A 142 -9.97 4.92 14.60
C PHE A 142 -10.74 3.73 15.20
N GLY A 143 -10.67 3.53 16.51
CA GLY A 143 -11.45 2.52 17.23
C GLY A 143 -10.88 1.10 17.18
N TYR A 144 -9.69 0.88 16.60
CA TYR A 144 -9.07 -0.45 16.60
C TYR A 144 -8.60 -0.83 18.00
N GLU A 145 -8.86 -2.07 18.41
CA GLU A 145 -8.21 -2.62 19.60
C GLU A 145 -6.72 -2.80 19.29
N ALA A 146 -5.88 -2.03 19.97
CA ALA A 146 -4.46 -1.89 19.64
C ALA A 146 -3.56 -2.09 20.86
N ARG A 147 -2.40 -2.70 20.63
CA ARG A 147 -1.33 -2.88 21.61
C ARG A 147 -0.07 -2.19 21.12
N LEU A 148 0.59 -1.46 22.01
CA LEU A 148 2.00 -1.10 21.82
C LEU A 148 2.84 -2.28 22.28
N ILE A 149 3.66 -2.82 21.39
CA ILE A 149 4.53 -3.96 21.70
C ILE A 149 5.90 -3.43 22.11
N LEU A 150 6.36 -3.89 23.27
CA LEU A 150 7.68 -3.60 23.81
C LEU A 150 8.55 -4.84 23.72
N ASP A 151 9.53 -4.82 22.82
CA ASP A 151 10.60 -5.80 22.74
C ASP A 151 11.81 -5.28 23.50
N PHE A 152 12.27 -6.08 24.46
CA PHE A 152 13.33 -5.69 25.39
C PHE A 152 14.70 -5.59 24.70
N THR A 153 14.82 -6.08 23.47
CA THR A 153 16.00 -5.94 22.61
C THR A 153 15.99 -4.67 21.75
N ASP A 154 15.50 -3.56 22.31
CA ASP A 154 15.52 -2.20 21.74
C ASP A 154 14.70 -2.05 20.43
N HIS A 155 13.47 -2.57 20.42
CA HIS A 155 12.50 -2.27 19.35
C HIS A 155 11.07 -2.20 19.88
N VAL A 156 10.20 -1.51 19.14
CA VAL A 156 8.78 -1.40 19.46
C VAL A 156 7.96 -1.38 18.18
N TRP A 157 6.75 -1.91 18.24
CA TRP A 157 5.80 -1.95 17.11
C TRP A 157 4.36 -2.00 17.63
N THR A 158 3.39 -2.24 16.74
CA THR A 158 1.96 -2.25 17.07
C THR A 158 1.33 -3.61 16.76
N GLU A 159 0.36 -4.05 17.56
CA GLU A 159 -0.60 -5.07 17.13
C GLU A 159 -2.01 -4.48 17.11
N CYS A 160 -2.83 -4.89 16.15
CA CYS A 160 -4.27 -4.59 16.14
C CYS A 160 -5.09 -5.87 16.04
N PHE A 161 -6.19 -5.96 16.79
CA PHE A 161 -7.10 -7.09 16.68
C PHE A 161 -7.94 -6.97 15.40
N SER A 162 -7.86 -7.96 14.53
CA SER A 162 -8.67 -8.02 13.32
C SER A 162 -9.96 -8.78 13.59
N ASN A 163 -11.11 -8.11 13.48
CA ASN A 163 -12.41 -8.76 13.55
C ASN A 163 -12.67 -9.68 12.33
N LEU A 164 -12.01 -9.42 11.20
CA LEU A 164 -12.07 -10.25 10.00
C LEU A 164 -11.43 -11.64 10.25
N TYR A 165 -10.24 -11.67 10.86
CA TYR A 165 -9.50 -12.91 11.10
C TYR A 165 -9.69 -13.49 12.50
N GLY A 166 -10.29 -12.72 13.43
CA GLY A 166 -10.51 -13.11 14.81
C GLY A 166 -9.23 -13.28 15.64
N ARG A 167 -8.13 -12.60 15.27
CA ARG A 167 -6.82 -12.66 15.95
C ARG A 167 -6.09 -11.31 15.94
N TRP A 168 -5.04 -11.21 16.74
CA TRP A 168 -4.11 -10.09 16.72
C TRP A 168 -3.22 -10.13 15.49
N ILE A 169 -3.04 -8.98 14.85
CA ILE A 169 -2.22 -8.80 13.66
C ILE A 169 -1.04 -7.90 13.98
N HIS A 170 0.14 -8.35 13.59
CA HIS A 170 1.39 -7.60 13.67
C HIS A 170 1.40 -6.43 12.68
N LEU A 171 1.85 -5.26 13.14
CA LEU A 171 2.03 -4.03 12.34
C LEU A 171 3.34 -3.34 12.75
N ASP A 172 4.29 -3.23 11.83
CA ASP A 172 5.48 -2.40 12.02
C ASP A 172 5.38 -1.12 11.19
N PRO A 173 5.06 0.03 11.80
CA PRO A 173 4.93 1.29 11.06
C PRO A 173 6.25 1.81 10.52
N CYS A 174 7.39 1.47 11.14
CA CYS A 174 8.71 1.93 10.67
C CYS A 174 9.07 1.30 9.33
N GLU A 175 8.69 0.03 9.18
CA GLU A 175 9.00 -0.80 8.01
C GLU A 175 7.84 -0.84 7.01
N GLY A 176 6.64 -0.38 7.40
CA GLY A 176 5.43 -0.52 6.57
C GLY A 176 4.99 -1.98 6.41
N VAL A 177 5.29 -2.82 7.39
CA VAL A 177 5.07 -4.27 7.34
C VAL A 177 3.80 -4.64 8.09
N TYR A 178 2.99 -5.49 7.47
CA TYR A 178 1.77 -6.07 8.01
C TYR A 178 1.90 -7.59 8.13
N ASP A 179 1.43 -8.16 9.23
CA ASP A 179 1.24 -9.60 9.49
C ASP A 179 2.44 -10.52 9.24
N ASN A 180 3.65 -9.99 9.32
CA ASN A 180 4.90 -10.75 9.23
C ASN A 180 5.66 -10.78 10.58
N PRO A 181 5.18 -11.51 11.61
CA PRO A 181 5.79 -11.48 12.93
C PRO A 181 7.20 -12.08 12.99
N LEU A 182 7.61 -12.88 12.01
CA LEU A 182 8.98 -13.43 11.95
C LEU A 182 9.99 -12.45 11.33
N LEU A 183 9.59 -11.22 10.99
CA LEU A 183 10.48 -10.19 10.46
C LEU A 183 11.73 -10.00 11.32
N TYR A 184 11.55 -9.97 12.65
CA TYR A 184 12.64 -9.66 13.57
C TYR A 184 13.61 -10.84 13.74
N GLU A 185 13.10 -12.03 14.09
CA GLU A 185 13.96 -13.20 14.32
C GLU A 185 14.59 -13.71 13.01
N LYS A 186 13.82 -13.81 11.93
CA LYS A 186 14.30 -14.38 10.67
C LYS A 186 14.87 -13.32 9.73
N GLY A 187 14.18 -12.19 9.53
CA GLY A 187 14.65 -11.13 8.64
C GLY A 187 15.86 -10.38 9.21
N TRP A 188 15.79 -9.95 10.48
CA TRP A 188 16.85 -9.15 11.10
C TRP A 188 17.85 -9.97 11.91
N ASN A 189 17.64 -11.29 12.02
CA ASN A 189 18.43 -12.18 12.86
C ASN A 189 18.47 -11.71 14.34
N LYS A 190 17.41 -11.05 14.82
CA LYS A 190 17.33 -10.57 16.21
C LYS A 190 17.21 -11.74 17.17
N LYS A 191 18.00 -11.69 18.24
CA LYS A 191 17.97 -12.64 19.36
C LYS A 191 16.97 -12.17 20.43
N LEU A 192 15.69 -12.37 20.15
CA LEU A 192 14.59 -11.95 21.04
C LEU A 192 14.65 -12.62 22.43
N ASP A 193 14.16 -11.92 23.45
CA ASP A 193 13.98 -12.41 24.83
C ASP A 193 12.53 -12.21 25.33
N TYR A 194 12.05 -10.97 25.46
CA TYR A 194 10.72 -10.61 25.92
C TYR A 194 10.08 -9.64 24.92
N ALA A 195 8.93 -10.02 24.37
CA ALA A 195 8.05 -9.11 23.64
C ALA A 195 6.70 -9.04 24.36
N ILE A 196 6.43 -7.88 24.97
CA ILE A 196 5.26 -7.65 25.82
C ILE A 196 4.28 -6.71 25.12
N GLY A 197 3.05 -7.18 24.89
CA GLY A 197 1.98 -6.38 24.33
C GLY A 197 1.22 -5.61 25.41
N ILE A 198 1.09 -4.29 25.24
CA ILE A 198 0.50 -3.38 26.22
C ILE A 198 -0.71 -2.68 25.59
N SER A 199 -1.90 -2.88 26.16
CA SER A 199 -3.17 -2.24 25.74
C SER A 199 -3.90 -1.59 26.93
N LYS A 200 -5.01 -0.90 26.66
CA LYS A 200 -5.93 -0.42 27.71
C LYS A 200 -6.47 -1.56 28.58
N ASP A 201 -6.68 -2.74 27.98
CA ASP A 201 -7.32 -3.89 28.63
C ASP A 201 -6.33 -4.81 29.36
N GLY A 202 -5.03 -4.52 29.30
CA GLY A 202 -4.01 -5.28 30.01
C GLY A 202 -2.71 -5.50 29.24
N VAL A 203 -1.89 -6.39 29.79
CA VAL A 203 -0.55 -6.74 29.31
C VAL A 203 -0.44 -8.24 29.08
N HIS A 204 0.20 -8.62 27.97
CA HIS A 204 0.33 -10.02 27.56
C HIS A 204 1.73 -10.31 27.06
N ASP A 205 2.26 -11.48 27.42
CA ASP A 205 3.48 -11.99 26.80
C ASP A 205 3.11 -12.60 25.44
N ILE A 206 3.56 -11.94 24.39
CA ILE A 206 3.29 -12.30 22.99
C ILE A 206 4.55 -12.83 22.30
N THR A 207 5.64 -13.06 23.04
CA THR A 207 6.95 -13.45 22.52
C THR A 207 6.87 -14.64 21.56
N LYS A 208 6.06 -15.66 21.90
CA LYS A 208 5.89 -16.88 21.09
C LYS A 208 5.36 -16.63 19.67
N ARG A 209 4.69 -15.50 19.41
CA ARG A 209 4.25 -15.13 18.05
C ARG A 209 5.44 -14.81 17.14
N TYR A 210 6.49 -14.21 17.71
CA TYR A 210 7.62 -13.60 17.02
C TYR A 210 8.87 -14.50 16.94
N THR A 211 8.77 -15.74 17.41
CA THR A 211 9.88 -16.70 17.40
C THR A 211 9.40 -18.08 16.94
N ARG A 212 10.29 -18.83 16.28
CA ARG A 212 10.22 -20.29 16.11
C ARG A 212 11.33 -21.02 16.86
N LYS A 213 12.23 -20.28 17.51
CA LYS A 213 13.34 -20.79 18.30
C LYS A 213 13.08 -20.59 19.80
N TRP A 214 11.90 -21.03 20.25
CA TRP A 214 11.44 -20.80 21.63
C TRP A 214 12.44 -21.29 22.69
N HIS A 215 13.11 -22.42 22.44
CA HIS A 215 14.13 -22.96 23.33
C HIS A 215 15.35 -22.01 23.49
N GLU A 216 15.76 -21.32 22.42
CA GLU A 216 16.83 -20.32 22.49
C GLU A 216 16.36 -19.01 23.16
N VAL A 217 15.10 -18.63 22.95
CA VAL A 217 14.50 -17.47 23.63
C VAL A 217 14.44 -17.71 25.13
N LEU A 218 13.99 -18.89 25.56
CA LEU A 218 13.95 -19.28 26.97
C LEU A 218 15.31 -19.18 27.65
N SER A 219 16.41 -19.56 26.98
CA SER A 219 17.75 -19.46 27.58
C SER A 219 18.23 -18.02 27.78
N ARG A 220 17.64 -17.04 27.08
CA ARG A 220 17.91 -15.60 27.24
C ARG A 220 17.00 -14.91 28.24
N ARG A 221 15.89 -15.53 28.63
CA ARG A 221 14.89 -14.98 29.56
C ARG A 221 15.32 -15.17 31.01
N THR A 222 16.29 -14.37 31.44
CA THR A 222 16.97 -14.51 32.73
C THR A 222 16.56 -13.50 33.79
N ILE A 223 15.64 -12.57 33.48
CA ILE A 223 15.21 -11.52 34.42
C ILE A 223 14.47 -12.11 35.63
N THR A 224 13.61 -13.10 35.40
CA THR A 224 12.84 -13.81 36.44
C THR A 224 12.27 -15.12 35.87
N SER A 225 11.61 -15.94 36.68
CA SER A 225 10.99 -17.19 36.22
C SER A 225 9.74 -16.94 35.36
N GLU A 226 9.44 -17.85 34.42
CA GLU A 226 8.25 -17.75 33.56
C GLU A 226 6.94 -17.69 34.37
N ASP A 227 6.86 -18.43 35.48
CA ASP A 227 5.71 -18.38 36.40
C ASP A 227 5.55 -16.99 37.03
N THR A 228 6.67 -16.35 37.39
CA THR A 228 6.66 -15.00 37.95
C THR A 228 6.25 -13.97 36.91
N VAL A 229 6.75 -14.07 35.66
CA VAL A 229 6.31 -13.22 34.54
C VAL A 229 4.80 -13.35 34.35
N SER A 230 4.30 -14.57 34.23
CA SER A 230 2.88 -14.85 34.07
C SER A 230 2.04 -14.24 35.20
N ALA A 231 2.42 -14.47 36.46
CA ALA A 231 1.72 -13.94 37.62
C ALA A 231 1.69 -12.40 37.65
N ILE A 232 2.81 -11.74 37.33
CA ILE A 232 2.88 -10.28 37.27
C ILE A 232 1.97 -9.73 36.17
N LEU A 233 2.05 -10.28 34.96
CA LEU A 233 1.23 -9.81 33.83
C LEU A 233 -0.25 -10.04 34.10
N MET A 234 -0.64 -11.20 34.63
CA MET A 234 -2.02 -11.48 35.05
C MET A 234 -2.51 -10.49 36.11
N ASN A 235 -1.69 -10.14 37.10
CA ASN A 235 -2.06 -9.16 38.12
C ASN A 235 -2.29 -7.77 37.52
N ILE A 236 -1.42 -7.32 36.61
CA ILE A 236 -1.59 -6.05 35.91
C ILE A 236 -2.88 -6.07 35.07
N THR A 237 -3.09 -7.11 34.28
CA THR A 237 -4.29 -7.27 33.44
C THR A 237 -5.57 -7.28 34.28
N ARG A 238 -5.60 -8.00 35.41
CA ARG A 238 -6.73 -8.01 36.34
C ARG A 238 -7.06 -6.61 36.86
N LYS A 239 -6.04 -5.82 37.23
CA LYS A 239 -6.23 -4.43 37.68
C LYS A 239 -6.81 -3.56 36.58
N CYS A 240 -6.32 -3.69 35.34
CA CYS A 240 -6.82 -2.92 34.19
C CYS A 240 -8.31 -3.20 33.91
N ARG A 241 -8.77 -4.43 34.18
CA ARG A 241 -10.15 -4.86 33.91
C ARG A 241 -11.09 -4.73 35.10
N SER A 242 -10.62 -4.28 36.27
CA SER A 242 -11.41 -4.31 37.52
C SER A 242 -12.74 -3.52 37.49
N GLY A 243 -12.91 -2.58 36.56
CA GLY A 243 -14.13 -1.80 36.37
C GLY A 243 -15.02 -2.23 35.20
N LEU A 244 -14.73 -3.36 34.54
CA LEU A 244 -15.52 -3.83 33.39
C LEU A 244 -16.78 -4.59 33.82
N SER A 245 -17.79 -4.61 32.95
CA SER A 245 -18.99 -5.42 33.16
C SER A 245 -18.71 -6.92 33.01
N SER A 246 -19.59 -7.77 33.56
CA SER A 246 -19.46 -9.24 33.43
C SER A 246 -19.41 -9.71 31.97
N ASN A 247 -20.13 -9.05 31.06
CA ASN A 247 -20.15 -9.42 29.65
C ASN A 247 -18.83 -9.05 28.95
N GLU A 248 -18.27 -7.88 29.26
CA GLU A 248 -16.96 -7.45 28.72
C GLU A 248 -15.83 -8.35 29.24
N HIS A 249 -15.87 -8.71 30.52
CA HIS A 249 -14.95 -9.67 31.11
C HIS A 249 -14.96 -11.01 30.36
N LEU A 250 -16.13 -11.62 30.17
CA LEU A 250 -16.28 -12.89 29.47
C LEU A 250 -15.80 -12.81 28.01
N ALA A 251 -16.05 -11.69 27.33
CA ALA A 251 -15.60 -11.48 25.96
C ALA A 251 -14.06 -11.41 25.87
N LEU A 252 -13.42 -10.67 26.79
CA LEU A 252 -11.96 -10.56 26.87
C LEU A 252 -11.29 -11.88 27.26
N GLU A 253 -11.82 -12.60 28.25
CA GLU A 253 -11.29 -13.92 28.63
C GLU A 253 -11.38 -14.94 27.48
N LYS A 254 -12.49 -14.91 26.72
CA LYS A 254 -12.62 -15.75 25.52
C LYS A 254 -11.57 -15.39 24.46
N ARG A 255 -11.25 -14.10 24.30
CA ARG A 255 -10.21 -13.63 23.38
C ARG A 255 -8.82 -14.07 23.84
N ASP A 256 -8.51 -13.87 25.12
CA ASP A 256 -7.21 -14.24 25.70
C ASP A 256 -6.98 -15.75 25.61
N ARG A 257 -8.01 -16.57 25.85
CA ARG A 257 -7.91 -18.03 25.69
C ARG A 257 -7.59 -18.43 24.26
N LYS A 258 -8.27 -17.83 23.27
CA LYS A 258 -7.96 -18.07 21.85
C LYS A 258 -6.53 -17.67 21.49
N GLU A 259 -6.06 -16.53 22.00
CA GLU A 259 -4.68 -16.09 21.80
C GLU A 259 -3.68 -17.05 22.46
N SER A 260 -3.96 -17.53 23.68
CA SER A 260 -3.10 -18.51 24.34
C SER A 260 -3.00 -19.83 23.54
N GLU A 261 -4.10 -20.27 22.92
CA GLU A 261 -4.14 -21.43 22.03
C GLU A 261 -3.37 -21.17 20.72
N GLU A 262 -3.42 -19.96 20.16
CA GLU A 262 -2.62 -19.55 19.00
C GLU A 262 -1.12 -19.56 19.33
N LEU A 263 -0.73 -18.93 20.44
CA LEU A 263 0.66 -18.81 20.87
C LEU A 263 1.28 -20.16 21.23
N SER A 264 0.51 -21.08 21.81
CA SER A 264 0.99 -22.43 22.09
C SER A 264 1.30 -23.19 20.80
N LYS A 265 0.39 -23.12 19.82
CA LYS A 265 0.57 -23.71 18.48
C LYS A 265 1.75 -23.12 17.72
N ALA A 266 1.97 -21.80 17.82
CA ALA A 266 3.06 -21.11 17.13
C ALA A 266 4.46 -21.69 17.43
N THR A 267 4.64 -22.24 18.64
CA THR A 267 5.87 -22.91 19.08
C THR A 267 6.23 -24.13 18.23
N TYR A 268 5.24 -24.80 17.64
CA TYR A 268 5.39 -26.04 16.88
C TYR A 268 5.30 -25.82 15.36
N LEU A 269 5.08 -24.59 14.91
CA LEU A 269 5.04 -24.28 13.47
C LEU A 269 6.46 -24.30 12.90
N GLU A 270 6.65 -25.02 11.80
CA GLU A 270 7.92 -24.97 11.08
C GLU A 270 8.14 -23.59 10.44
N VAL A 271 9.40 -23.18 10.38
CA VAL A 271 9.78 -21.99 9.62
C VAL A 271 9.65 -22.33 8.14
N ASN A 272 8.77 -21.64 7.43
CA ASN A 272 8.75 -21.75 5.98
C ASN A 272 10.04 -21.10 5.42
N ASN A 273 11.04 -21.92 5.12
CA ASN A 273 12.33 -21.47 4.61
C ASN A 273 12.26 -20.93 3.17
N SER A 274 11.19 -21.22 2.43
CA SER A 274 10.99 -20.68 1.07
C SER A 274 10.73 -19.18 1.02
N ILE A 275 10.24 -18.59 2.12
CA ILE A 275 9.92 -17.16 2.21
C ILE A 275 11.14 -16.40 2.72
N SER A 276 11.83 -15.68 1.84
CA SER A 276 12.87 -14.72 2.25
C SER A 276 12.21 -13.52 2.93
N LEU A 277 12.72 -13.10 4.10
CA LEU A 277 12.26 -11.90 4.79
C LEU A 277 13.37 -10.85 4.75
N PRO A 278 13.03 -9.57 4.49
CA PRO A 278 14.05 -8.55 4.34
C PRO A 278 14.75 -8.26 5.67
N GLY A 279 16.00 -7.81 5.56
CA GLY A 279 16.67 -7.11 6.66
C GLY A 279 15.98 -5.79 6.98
N ARG A 280 16.42 -5.16 8.06
CA ARG A 280 15.89 -3.88 8.53
C ARG A 280 16.10 -2.78 7.49
N GLN A 281 15.09 -1.96 7.25
CA GLN A 281 15.16 -0.84 6.32
C GLN A 281 15.35 0.50 7.04
N SER A 282 14.84 0.65 8.27
CA SER A 282 15.00 1.87 9.07
C SER A 282 16.37 1.99 9.76
N GLY A 283 16.85 3.24 9.92
CA GLY A 283 18.13 3.54 10.55
C GLY A 283 19.30 3.67 9.58
N SER A 284 20.45 4.16 10.07
CA SER A 284 21.65 4.28 9.24
C SER A 284 22.21 2.91 8.84
N VAL A 285 22.92 2.84 7.72
CA VAL A 285 23.51 1.58 7.22
C VAL A 285 24.51 1.02 8.23
N GLU A 286 25.33 1.88 8.83
CA GLU A 286 26.36 1.54 9.80
C GLU A 286 25.73 0.93 11.06
N TRP A 287 24.62 1.52 11.53
CA TRP A 287 23.91 1.03 12.70
C TRP A 287 23.26 -0.34 12.46
N ARG A 288 22.65 -0.54 11.29
CA ARG A 288 22.09 -1.85 10.89
C ARG A 288 23.18 -2.91 10.74
N ALA A 289 24.31 -2.55 10.12
CA ALA A 289 25.46 -3.44 9.94
C ALA A 289 26.06 -3.87 11.29
N ALA A 290 26.26 -2.92 12.20
CA ALA A 290 26.78 -3.18 13.55
C ALA A 290 25.91 -4.14 14.36
N ARG A 291 24.62 -4.24 14.02
CA ARG A 291 23.65 -5.13 14.67
C ARG A 291 23.37 -6.41 13.88
N SER A 292 24.02 -6.59 12.73
CA SER A 292 23.77 -7.69 11.79
C SER A 292 22.31 -7.76 11.30
N GLU A 293 21.65 -6.60 11.21
CA GLU A 293 20.24 -6.46 10.81
C GLU A 293 20.08 -6.18 9.31
N LEU A 294 21.14 -6.25 8.50
CA LEU A 294 21.07 -6.04 7.04
C LEU A 294 20.34 -7.18 6.30
N GLY A 295 20.07 -8.30 6.96
CA GLY A 295 19.54 -9.53 6.37
C GLY A 295 20.66 -10.44 5.86
N GLN A 296 20.34 -11.74 5.67
CA GLN A 296 21.28 -12.68 5.04
C GLN A 296 21.24 -12.51 3.52
N ALA A 297 22.41 -12.43 2.90
CA ALA A 297 22.58 -12.46 1.44
C ALA A 297 22.66 -13.91 0.95
N ASP A 298 21.72 -14.78 1.34
CA ASP A 298 21.78 -16.20 0.97
C ASP A 298 20.75 -16.59 -0.10
N SER A 299 21.33 -17.15 -1.15
CA SER A 299 20.87 -17.91 -2.32
C SER A 299 19.41 -18.37 -2.44
N LEU A 300 18.85 -18.08 -3.63
CA LEU A 300 17.98 -18.93 -4.46
C LEU A 300 16.81 -19.63 -3.74
N SER A 301 15.71 -18.90 -3.58
CA SER A 301 14.36 -19.49 -3.52
C SER A 301 13.47 -18.68 -4.46
N CYS A 302 13.26 -19.18 -5.69
CA CYS A 302 12.26 -18.64 -6.60
C CYS A 302 10.88 -19.12 -6.09
N SER A 303 10.39 -18.49 -5.02
CA SER A 303 9.07 -18.77 -4.46
C SER A 303 8.03 -18.05 -5.30
N SER A 304 7.24 -18.77 -6.09
CA SER A 304 6.16 -18.16 -6.86
C SER A 304 5.14 -17.48 -5.94
N CYS A 305 4.67 -16.30 -6.35
CA CYS A 305 3.57 -15.61 -5.68
C CYS A 305 2.27 -16.41 -5.79
N PRO A 306 1.27 -16.15 -4.92
CA PRO A 306 -0.09 -16.62 -5.18
C PRO A 306 -0.59 -16.13 -6.55
N ILE A 307 -1.39 -16.94 -7.22
CA ILE A 307 -2.07 -16.54 -8.45
C ILE A 307 -3.06 -15.42 -8.12
N ARG A 308 -2.94 -14.28 -8.80
CA ARG A 308 -3.83 -13.13 -8.63
C ARG A 308 -4.73 -12.95 -9.84
N ARG A 309 -5.97 -12.53 -9.62
CA ARG A 309 -6.88 -12.16 -10.71
C ARG A 309 -6.66 -10.71 -11.10
N CYS A 310 -6.51 -10.42 -12.38
CA CYS A 310 -6.42 -9.04 -12.87
C CYS A 310 -7.81 -8.40 -12.92
N VAL A 311 -7.95 -7.22 -12.28
CA VAL A 311 -9.18 -6.42 -12.28
C VAL A 311 -8.96 -5.21 -13.19
N ASP A 312 -8.89 -5.47 -14.49
CA ASP A 312 -8.45 -4.51 -15.52
C ASP A 312 -9.42 -4.42 -16.72
N ALA A 313 -10.64 -4.95 -16.59
CA ALA A 313 -11.67 -4.85 -17.63
C ALA A 313 -12.01 -3.39 -18.00
N HIS A 314 -11.97 -2.50 -17.01
CA HIS A 314 -12.20 -1.06 -17.23
C HIS A 314 -11.09 -0.44 -18.11
N VAL A 315 -9.84 -0.88 -17.98
CA VAL A 315 -8.72 -0.43 -18.80
C VAL A 315 -8.99 -0.70 -20.28
N SER A 316 -9.44 -1.92 -20.60
CA SER A 316 -9.80 -2.31 -21.97
C SER A 316 -10.95 -1.46 -22.52
N LYS A 317 -12.03 -1.27 -21.74
CA LYS A 317 -13.17 -0.42 -22.14
C LYS A 317 -12.78 1.04 -22.40
N ILE A 318 -11.91 1.61 -21.55
CA ILE A 318 -11.39 2.98 -21.71
C ILE A 318 -10.58 3.08 -22.99
N HIS A 319 -9.66 2.14 -23.22
CA HIS A 319 -8.84 2.10 -24.43
C HIS A 319 -9.70 1.99 -25.69
N ASP A 320 -10.72 1.12 -25.69
CA ASP A 320 -11.64 0.97 -26.81
C ASP A 320 -12.43 2.27 -27.09
N ALA A 321 -12.88 2.96 -26.04
CA ALA A 321 -13.61 4.22 -26.17
C ALA A 321 -12.72 5.34 -26.74
N LEU A 322 -11.50 5.49 -26.21
CA LEU A 322 -10.52 6.48 -26.68
C LEU A 322 -10.05 6.16 -28.11
N SER A 323 -9.81 4.89 -28.43
CA SER A 323 -9.46 4.44 -29.79
C SER A 323 -10.58 4.77 -30.80
N ALA A 324 -11.85 4.64 -30.41
CA ALA A 324 -12.98 5.01 -31.26
C ALA A 324 -13.04 6.53 -31.50
N ILE A 325 -12.79 7.34 -30.46
CA ILE A 325 -12.70 8.81 -30.57
C ILE A 325 -11.59 9.23 -31.55
N LEU A 326 -10.39 8.67 -31.39
CA LEU A 326 -9.25 8.99 -32.25
C LEU A 326 -9.49 8.55 -33.70
N SER A 327 -10.09 7.37 -33.90
CA SER A 327 -10.47 6.88 -35.24
C SER A 327 -11.45 7.82 -35.91
N HIS A 328 -12.46 8.30 -35.18
CA HIS A 328 -13.41 9.30 -35.68
C HIS A 328 -12.71 10.61 -36.09
N PHE A 329 -11.76 11.10 -35.30
CA PHE A 329 -11.00 12.30 -35.67
C PHE A 329 -10.17 12.12 -36.93
N CYS A 330 -9.58 10.93 -37.12
CA CYS A 330 -8.79 10.62 -38.31
C CYS A 330 -9.65 10.45 -39.55
N ASP A 331 -10.78 9.75 -39.44
CA ASP A 331 -11.71 9.53 -40.55
C ASP A 331 -12.36 10.85 -41.03
N ASN A 332 -12.51 11.83 -40.14
CA ASN A 332 -13.05 13.17 -40.46
C ASN A 332 -11.98 14.25 -40.69
N ASN A 333 -10.68 13.90 -40.70
CA ASN A 333 -9.57 14.83 -40.88
C ASN A 333 -9.62 16.06 -39.94
N ILE A 334 -9.93 15.84 -38.66
CA ILE A 334 -10.00 16.92 -37.67
C ILE A 334 -8.59 17.49 -37.41
N PRO A 335 -8.40 18.83 -37.41
CA PRO A 335 -7.10 19.44 -37.13
C PRO A 335 -6.57 19.10 -35.73
N ASN A 336 -5.25 18.93 -35.62
CA ASN A 336 -4.59 18.57 -34.35
C ASN A 336 -4.89 19.56 -33.22
N GLU A 337 -5.01 20.86 -33.53
CA GLU A 337 -5.32 21.90 -32.55
C GLU A 337 -6.67 21.64 -31.88
N ARG A 338 -7.67 21.22 -32.67
CA ARG A 338 -9.01 20.91 -32.18
C ARG A 338 -9.03 19.61 -31.38
N ILE A 339 -8.24 18.61 -31.79
CA ILE A 339 -8.08 17.36 -31.04
C ILE A 339 -7.47 17.63 -29.66
N ILE A 340 -6.41 18.44 -29.61
CA ILE A 340 -5.76 18.85 -28.36
C ILE A 340 -6.75 19.58 -27.45
N GLU A 341 -7.54 20.52 -27.99
CA GLU A 341 -8.55 21.26 -27.22
C GLU A 341 -9.60 20.33 -26.59
N VAL A 342 -10.09 19.35 -27.34
CA VAL A 342 -11.05 18.35 -26.82
C VAL A 342 -10.43 17.56 -25.67
N PHE A 343 -9.23 17.01 -25.86
CA PHE A 343 -8.59 16.19 -24.83
C PHE A 343 -8.16 16.99 -23.60
N VAL A 344 -7.76 18.26 -23.75
CA VAL A 344 -7.52 19.16 -22.62
C VAL A 344 -8.80 19.36 -21.80
N THR A 345 -9.94 19.54 -22.46
CA THR A 345 -11.22 19.72 -21.77
C THR A 345 -11.69 18.44 -21.08
N LEU A 346 -11.59 17.29 -21.76
CA LEU A 346 -11.88 15.98 -21.16
C LEU A 346 -11.00 15.69 -19.95
N ARG A 347 -9.69 15.98 -20.06
CA ARG A 347 -8.75 15.87 -18.94
C ARG A 347 -9.16 16.75 -17.77
N SER A 348 -9.53 18.01 -18.04
CA SER A 348 -9.98 18.94 -16.99
C SER A 348 -11.23 18.43 -16.28
N LEU A 349 -12.21 17.93 -17.04
CA LEU A 349 -13.43 17.34 -16.48
C LEU A 349 -13.11 16.14 -15.59
N MET A 350 -12.28 15.21 -16.08
CA MET A 350 -11.87 14.02 -15.32
C MET A 350 -11.08 14.38 -14.06
N GLN A 351 -10.22 15.40 -14.12
CA GLN A 351 -9.47 15.88 -12.96
C GLN A 351 -10.41 16.48 -11.90
N ASN A 352 -11.36 17.32 -12.31
CA ASN A 352 -12.38 17.87 -11.40
C ASN A 352 -13.21 16.76 -10.73
N LEU A 353 -13.55 15.70 -11.46
CA LEU A 353 -14.25 14.54 -10.91
C LEU A 353 -13.39 13.73 -9.93
N LYS A 354 -12.07 13.68 -10.15
CA LYS A 354 -11.12 12.98 -9.28
C LYS A 354 -10.98 13.72 -7.95
N ASP A 355 -10.98 15.06 -8.01
CA ASP A 355 -10.85 15.93 -6.85
C ASP A 355 -12.18 16.08 -6.07
N ALA A 356 -13.31 15.76 -6.70
CA ALA A 356 -14.62 15.71 -6.04
C ALA A 356 -14.71 14.58 -5.01
N ASN A 357 -15.54 14.76 -3.99
CA ASN A 357 -15.77 13.75 -2.95
C ASN A 357 -16.24 12.42 -3.57
N PHE A 358 -15.48 11.35 -3.35
CA PHE A 358 -15.72 10.06 -4.00
C PHE A 358 -17.11 9.47 -3.72
N LYS A 359 -17.77 9.83 -2.61
CA LYS A 359 -19.12 9.39 -2.24
C LYS A 359 -20.23 10.04 -3.06
N SER A 360 -19.93 11.16 -3.70
CA SER A 360 -20.91 12.01 -4.39
C SER A 360 -20.32 12.70 -5.61
N ARG A 361 -19.42 12.02 -6.35
CA ARG A 361 -18.72 12.60 -7.50
C ARG A 361 -19.72 13.16 -8.50
N ARG A 362 -19.69 14.47 -8.65
CA ARG A 362 -20.48 15.24 -9.60
C ARG A 362 -19.71 16.49 -9.97
N VAL A 363 -19.70 16.82 -11.25
CA VAL A 363 -19.12 18.07 -11.78
C VAL A 363 -20.11 18.70 -12.74
N THR A 364 -20.39 19.98 -12.54
CA THR A 364 -21.19 20.79 -13.45
C THR A 364 -20.42 21.07 -14.74
N LEU A 365 -21.08 20.96 -15.88
CA LEU A 365 -20.51 21.18 -17.20
C LEU A 365 -20.67 22.63 -17.63
N ASP A 366 -19.55 23.26 -17.99
CA ASP A 366 -19.58 24.54 -18.69
C ASP A 366 -20.02 24.37 -20.16
N GLN A 367 -20.28 25.49 -20.84
CA GLN A 367 -20.77 25.48 -22.21
C GLN A 367 -19.78 24.79 -23.19
N LYS A 368 -18.46 24.90 -22.94
CA LYS A 368 -17.43 24.23 -23.75
C LYS A 368 -17.49 22.72 -23.58
N SER A 369 -17.65 22.24 -22.35
CA SER A 369 -17.76 20.81 -22.05
C SER A 369 -19.04 20.22 -22.63
N GLN A 370 -20.15 20.97 -22.61
CA GLN A 370 -21.41 20.56 -23.24
C GLN A 370 -21.26 20.35 -24.75
N GLN A 371 -20.59 21.28 -25.45
CA GLN A 371 -20.32 21.17 -26.90
C GLN A 371 -19.51 19.92 -27.26
N ILE A 372 -18.63 19.44 -26.38
CA ILE A 372 -17.87 18.21 -26.63
C ILE A 372 -18.79 16.99 -26.71
N PHE A 373 -19.79 16.91 -25.84
CA PHE A 373 -20.76 15.79 -25.85
C PHE A 373 -21.65 15.81 -27.09
N GLU A 374 -21.92 16.99 -27.66
CA GLU A 374 -22.65 17.13 -28.92
C GLU A 374 -21.80 16.73 -30.14
N ILE A 375 -20.49 17.01 -30.11
CA ILE A 375 -19.56 16.76 -31.23
C ILE A 375 -19.04 15.31 -31.24
N LEU A 376 -19.05 14.62 -30.09
CA LEU A 376 -18.49 13.27 -29.95
C LEU A 376 -19.56 12.24 -29.58
N PRO A 377 -20.12 11.52 -30.58
CA PRO A 377 -21.03 10.39 -30.33
C PRO A 377 -20.40 9.30 -29.43
N SER A 378 -19.07 9.20 -29.41
CA SER A 378 -18.33 8.24 -28.58
C SER A 378 -18.00 8.76 -27.16
N ALA A 379 -18.34 10.01 -26.82
CA ALA A 379 -18.10 10.55 -25.48
C ALA A 379 -18.92 9.82 -24.41
N GLU A 380 -20.15 9.42 -24.73
CA GLU A 380 -20.97 8.59 -23.83
C GLU A 380 -20.35 7.22 -23.56
N ARG A 381 -19.72 6.61 -24.59
CA ARG A 381 -19.00 5.34 -24.44
C ARG A 381 -17.81 5.49 -23.49
N LEU A 382 -17.09 6.61 -23.56
CA LEU A 382 -16.00 6.92 -22.64
C LEU A 382 -16.52 7.12 -21.21
N LEU A 383 -17.60 7.90 -21.02
CA LEU A 383 -18.22 8.09 -19.70
C LEU A 383 -18.69 6.76 -19.09
N SER A 384 -19.37 5.92 -19.87
CA SER A 384 -19.80 4.59 -19.42
C SER A 384 -18.61 3.68 -19.06
N ALA A 385 -17.50 3.75 -19.81
CA ALA A 385 -16.28 3.00 -19.50
C ALA A 385 -15.65 3.39 -18.15
N ILE A 386 -15.85 4.62 -17.70
CA ILE A 386 -15.42 5.13 -16.38
C ILE A 386 -16.55 5.19 -15.34
N SER A 387 -17.68 4.52 -15.60
CA SER A 387 -18.86 4.48 -14.72
C SER A 387 -19.39 5.87 -14.37
N LEU A 388 -19.51 6.72 -15.37
CA LEU A 388 -20.10 8.05 -15.29
C LEU A 388 -21.26 8.19 -16.27
N LYS A 389 -22.15 9.13 -16.00
CA LYS A 389 -23.25 9.50 -16.88
C LYS A 389 -23.37 11.02 -16.97
N ALA A 390 -23.61 11.51 -18.18
CA ALA A 390 -23.96 12.90 -18.43
C ALA A 390 -25.47 13.12 -18.22
N GLU A 391 -25.81 14.15 -17.46
CA GLU A 391 -27.16 14.63 -17.21
C GLU A 391 -27.31 16.00 -17.89
N LEU A 392 -27.57 16.01 -19.21
CA LEU A 392 -27.60 17.25 -20.02
C LEU A 392 -28.98 17.94 -20.08
N HIS A 393 -30.06 17.21 -19.75
CA HIS A 393 -31.45 17.66 -19.93
C HIS A 393 -32.30 17.51 -18.66
N THR A 394 -31.69 17.56 -17.47
CA THR A 394 -32.40 17.48 -16.19
C THR A 394 -32.81 18.88 -15.70
N VAL A 395 -33.67 18.95 -14.68
CA VAL A 395 -34.22 20.22 -14.11
C VAL A 395 -33.13 21.09 -13.42
N GLY A 396 -31.86 20.67 -13.43
CA GLY A 396 -30.72 21.39 -12.86
C GLY A 396 -29.63 21.67 -13.90
N ASP A 397 -28.51 22.23 -13.44
CA ASP A 397 -27.38 22.52 -14.32
C ASP A 397 -26.82 21.22 -14.96
N PRO A 398 -26.50 21.24 -16.27
CA PRO A 398 -25.91 20.10 -16.95
C PRO A 398 -24.68 19.60 -16.18
N SER A 399 -24.63 18.31 -15.87
CA SER A 399 -23.55 17.77 -15.04
C SER A 399 -23.17 16.34 -15.43
N VAL A 400 -21.98 15.92 -15.01
CA VAL A 400 -21.54 14.53 -15.08
C VAL A 400 -21.42 14.00 -13.66
N ALA A 401 -22.02 12.84 -13.41
CA ALA A 401 -22.02 12.20 -12.10
C ALA A 401 -21.71 10.71 -12.23
N THR A 402 -21.33 10.09 -11.11
CA THR A 402 -21.13 8.64 -11.05
C THR A 402 -22.42 7.88 -11.35
N ASP A 403 -22.27 6.84 -12.16
CA ASP A 403 -23.33 5.92 -12.54
C ASP A 403 -23.02 4.51 -11.99
N GLY A 404 -23.87 4.03 -11.08
CA GLY A 404 -23.71 2.73 -10.42
C GLY A 404 -22.70 2.73 -9.26
N ASN A 405 -21.83 1.72 -9.21
CA ASN A 405 -20.91 1.53 -8.09
C ASN A 405 -19.74 2.53 -8.14
N LEU A 406 -19.66 3.37 -7.10
CA LEU A 406 -18.63 4.41 -6.92
C LEU A 406 -17.20 3.91 -7.10
N ILE A 407 -16.93 2.66 -6.71
CA ILE A 407 -15.60 2.05 -6.77
C ILE A 407 -15.14 1.85 -8.22
N HIS A 408 -16.07 1.58 -9.15
CA HIS A 408 -15.70 1.47 -10.57
C HIS A 408 -15.19 2.80 -11.12
N THR A 409 -15.81 3.93 -10.76
CA THR A 409 -15.30 5.25 -11.11
C THR A 409 -13.92 5.50 -10.48
N SER A 410 -13.75 5.15 -9.19
CA SER A 410 -12.47 5.30 -8.49
C SER A 410 -11.32 4.50 -9.12
N LEU A 411 -11.60 3.31 -9.66
CA LEU A 411 -10.64 2.51 -10.39
C LEU A 411 -10.34 3.09 -11.78
N ALA A 412 -11.39 3.50 -12.49
CA ALA A 412 -11.31 3.83 -13.91
C ALA A 412 -10.80 5.24 -14.19
N LEU A 413 -11.07 6.21 -13.31
CA LEU A 413 -10.74 7.61 -13.54
C LEU A 413 -9.24 7.90 -13.62
N PRO A 414 -8.37 7.34 -12.74
CA PRO A 414 -6.92 7.48 -12.90
C PRO A 414 -6.40 6.91 -14.22
N VAL A 415 -6.92 5.76 -14.65
CA VAL A 415 -6.54 5.12 -15.92
C VAL A 415 -6.91 5.99 -17.12
N ALA A 416 -8.12 6.56 -17.12
CA ALA A 416 -8.56 7.46 -18.18
C ALA A 416 -7.72 8.75 -18.24
N LEU A 417 -7.38 9.33 -17.07
CA LEU A 417 -6.50 10.50 -17.01
C LEU A 417 -5.12 10.20 -17.58
N ASP A 418 -4.50 9.08 -17.18
CA ASP A 418 -3.17 8.70 -17.67
C ASP A 418 -3.18 8.43 -19.18
N ALA A 419 -4.23 7.77 -19.69
CA ALA A 419 -4.38 7.53 -21.13
C ALA A 419 -4.56 8.84 -21.92
N VAL A 420 -5.36 9.78 -21.41
CA VAL A 420 -5.53 11.10 -22.03
C VAL A 420 -4.23 11.93 -21.97
N ASP A 421 -3.48 11.86 -20.89
CA ASP A 421 -2.16 12.52 -20.77
C ASP A 421 -1.16 11.98 -21.80
N GLU A 422 -1.15 10.66 -22.04
CA GLU A 422 -0.32 10.04 -23.06
C GLU A 422 -0.74 10.45 -24.49
N ILE A 423 -2.04 10.50 -24.78
CA ILE A 423 -2.56 11.04 -26.04
C ILE A 423 -2.08 12.47 -26.25
N LEU A 424 -2.28 13.36 -25.26
CA LEU A 424 -1.87 14.76 -25.33
C LEU A 424 -0.36 14.91 -25.52
N SER A 425 0.44 14.08 -24.85
CA SER A 425 1.90 14.05 -25.03
C SER A 425 2.28 13.71 -26.47
N ASN A 426 1.67 12.67 -27.03
CA ASN A 426 1.95 12.24 -28.41
C ASN A 426 1.65 13.36 -29.42
N TYR A 427 0.54 14.10 -29.23
CA TYR A 427 0.10 15.13 -30.18
C TYR A 427 1.00 16.35 -30.12
N LYS A 428 1.49 16.70 -28.92
CA LYS A 428 2.48 17.77 -28.72
C LYS A 428 3.84 17.43 -29.31
N SER A 429 4.21 16.15 -29.32
CA SER A 429 5.47 15.66 -29.88
C SER A 429 5.44 15.45 -31.39
N ASN A 430 4.35 15.81 -32.09
CA ASN A 430 4.17 15.62 -33.54
C ASN A 430 4.46 14.18 -34.00
N ILE A 431 4.14 13.18 -33.19
CA ILE A 431 4.31 11.78 -33.59
C ILE A 431 3.33 11.51 -34.74
N PHE A 432 3.82 10.99 -35.87
CA PHE A 432 2.98 10.71 -37.04
C PHE A 432 1.91 9.66 -36.71
N TYR A 433 0.65 10.02 -36.96
CA TYR A 433 -0.50 9.16 -36.70
C TYR A 433 -0.98 8.49 -37.99
N THR A 434 -0.78 7.19 -38.11
CA THR A 434 -1.40 6.39 -39.16
C THR A 434 -2.56 5.57 -38.59
N LYS A 435 -3.57 5.30 -39.43
CA LYS A 435 -4.75 4.51 -39.03
C LYS A 435 -4.28 3.14 -38.48
N GLY A 436 -4.76 2.78 -37.28
CA GLY A 436 -4.39 1.54 -36.59
C GLY A 436 -3.08 1.58 -35.78
N HIS A 437 -2.28 2.65 -35.87
CA HIS A 437 -1.01 2.77 -35.14
C HIS A 437 -1.07 3.81 -34.00
N GLN A 438 -2.27 4.23 -33.62
CA GLN A 438 -2.50 5.26 -32.59
C GLN A 438 -2.63 4.63 -31.21
N PHE A 439 -2.17 5.37 -30.19
CA PHE A 439 -2.43 5.03 -28.80
C PHE A 439 -3.68 5.79 -28.29
N PRO A 440 -4.56 5.16 -27.50
CA PRO A 440 -4.59 3.73 -27.18
C PRO A 440 -5.13 2.89 -28.33
N ARG A 441 -4.65 1.64 -28.41
CA ARG A 441 -5.23 0.61 -29.28
C ARG A 441 -6.35 -0.12 -28.53
N GLY A 442 -7.46 -0.38 -29.23
CA GLY A 442 -8.55 -1.22 -28.73
C GLY A 442 -8.21 -2.72 -28.75
N ASN A 443 -9.11 -3.56 -28.22
CA ASN A 443 -8.96 -5.02 -28.09
C ASN A 443 -7.81 -5.46 -27.13
N ARG A 444 -7.56 -4.68 -26.08
CA ARG A 444 -6.61 -5.03 -25.03
C ARG A 444 -7.09 -6.27 -24.25
N LEU A 445 -6.23 -7.27 -24.09
CA LEU A 445 -6.48 -8.43 -23.23
C LEU A 445 -6.72 -7.99 -21.77
N CYS A 446 -7.71 -8.55 -21.10
CA CYS A 446 -8.04 -8.22 -19.70
C CYS A 446 -8.71 -9.38 -18.97
N SER A 447 -8.95 -9.22 -17.67
CA SER A 447 -9.70 -10.13 -16.77
C SER A 447 -9.09 -11.52 -16.55
N GLY A 448 -7.83 -11.73 -16.96
CA GLY A 448 -7.08 -12.97 -16.74
C GLY A 448 -6.53 -13.08 -15.32
N SER A 449 -5.57 -13.98 -15.15
CA SER A 449 -4.84 -14.16 -13.90
C SER A 449 -3.35 -14.00 -14.14
N VAL A 450 -2.65 -13.44 -13.16
CA VAL A 450 -1.21 -13.25 -13.19
C VAL A 450 -0.53 -14.12 -12.12
N LEU A 451 0.61 -14.67 -12.49
CA LEU A 451 1.56 -15.32 -11.61
C LEU A 451 2.91 -14.63 -11.77
N ALA A 452 3.59 -14.33 -10.67
CA ALA A 452 4.89 -13.68 -10.66
C ALA A 452 5.94 -14.51 -9.91
N SER A 453 7.18 -14.27 -10.29
CA SER A 453 8.38 -14.77 -9.59
C SER A 453 8.47 -14.27 -8.14
N SER A 454 8.14 -13.00 -7.86
CA SER A 454 7.94 -12.47 -6.51
C SER A 454 7.15 -11.14 -6.56
N GLU A 455 6.79 -10.60 -5.39
CA GLU A 455 6.09 -9.33 -5.28
C GLU A 455 6.28 -8.64 -3.92
N GLN A 456 6.03 -7.33 -3.84
CA GLN A 456 5.96 -6.56 -2.59
C GLN A 456 4.54 -6.06 -2.30
N LEU A 457 4.26 -5.72 -1.03
CA LEU A 457 2.93 -5.31 -0.55
C LEU A 457 2.28 -4.15 -1.36
N VAL A 458 3.11 -3.27 -1.92
CA VAL A 458 2.66 -2.10 -2.69
C VAL A 458 2.78 -2.31 -4.22
N CYS A 459 3.67 -3.22 -4.64
CA CYS A 459 4.02 -3.46 -6.04
C CYS A 459 3.68 -4.90 -6.46
N VAL A 460 2.44 -5.31 -6.23
CA VAL A 460 1.94 -6.66 -6.55
C VAL A 460 1.89 -6.92 -8.06
N ALA A 461 1.86 -8.19 -8.46
CA ALA A 461 1.89 -8.61 -9.87
C ALA A 461 0.79 -7.98 -10.75
N THR A 462 -0.41 -7.74 -10.19
CA THR A 462 -1.53 -7.07 -10.89
C THR A 462 -1.22 -5.60 -11.21
N ALA A 463 -0.25 -5.03 -10.49
CA ALA A 463 0.53 -3.82 -10.76
C ALA A 463 0.73 -3.52 -12.26
N ALA A 464 1.21 -4.56 -12.96
CA ALA A 464 1.61 -4.46 -14.36
C ALA A 464 0.44 -4.24 -15.34
N PHE A 465 -0.80 -4.53 -14.91
CA PHE A 465 -1.99 -4.58 -15.77
C PHE A 465 -3.07 -3.56 -15.41
N ASP A 466 -2.93 -2.82 -14.31
CA ASP A 466 -4.01 -1.94 -13.82
C ASP A 466 -4.19 -0.63 -14.62
N GLY A 467 -3.33 -0.37 -15.61
CA GLY A 467 -3.47 0.73 -16.58
C GLY A 467 -3.10 2.12 -16.04
N ILE A 468 -2.76 2.25 -14.76
CA ILE A 468 -2.33 3.52 -14.15
C ILE A 468 -0.87 3.79 -14.52
N ARG A 469 -0.39 5.04 -14.62
CA ARG A 469 1.00 5.45 -14.99
C ARG A 469 2.01 5.46 -13.83
N LEU A 470 1.53 5.45 -12.60
CA LEU A 470 2.38 5.43 -11.40
C LEU A 470 2.43 4.07 -10.67
N SER A 471 1.55 3.13 -11.02
CA SER A 471 1.52 1.76 -10.48
C SER A 471 2.55 0.85 -11.14
N LYS A 472 3.23 -0.02 -10.41
CA LYS A 472 4.17 -0.95 -11.04
C LYS A 472 4.25 -2.26 -10.29
N TRP A 473 4.53 -3.32 -11.03
CA TRP A 473 5.07 -4.54 -10.44
C TRP A 473 6.58 -4.34 -10.28
N GLU A 474 7.08 -4.64 -9.09
CA GLU A 474 8.49 -4.55 -8.73
C GLU A 474 8.91 -5.88 -8.11
N GLU A 475 9.97 -6.44 -8.65
CA GLU A 475 10.60 -7.66 -8.17
C GLU A 475 11.84 -7.23 -7.33
N PRO A 476 11.88 -7.50 -6.01
CA PRO A 476 12.94 -7.03 -5.11
C PRO A 476 14.38 -7.46 -5.49
N ASP A 477 14.50 -8.58 -6.19
CA ASP A 477 15.72 -9.26 -6.62
C ASP A 477 15.88 -9.27 -8.16
N GLY A 478 15.18 -8.37 -8.88
CA GLY A 478 14.93 -8.51 -10.32
C GLY A 478 16.18 -8.54 -11.19
N ALA A 479 17.30 -8.06 -10.65
CA ALA A 479 18.66 -8.16 -11.19
C ALA A 479 19.14 -9.61 -11.44
N LYS A 480 18.54 -10.59 -10.77
CA LYS A 480 18.85 -12.01 -10.89
C LYS A 480 17.98 -12.73 -11.93
N GLY A 481 17.16 -11.98 -12.67
CA GLY A 481 16.17 -12.48 -13.61
C GLY A 481 14.80 -12.70 -12.94
N CYS A 482 13.75 -12.25 -13.61
CA CYS A 482 12.37 -12.36 -13.13
C CYS A 482 11.41 -12.81 -14.24
N TRP A 483 10.23 -13.27 -13.85
CA TRP A 483 9.19 -13.66 -14.79
C TRP A 483 7.80 -13.23 -14.30
N LEU A 484 6.95 -12.92 -15.27
CA LEU A 484 5.54 -12.64 -15.10
C LEU A 484 4.75 -13.45 -16.12
N MET A 485 3.77 -14.22 -15.66
CA MET A 485 2.93 -15.08 -16.49
C MET A 485 1.50 -14.59 -16.44
N TYR A 486 0.92 -14.30 -17.60
CA TYR A 486 -0.49 -13.96 -17.73
C TYR A 486 -1.26 -15.15 -18.32
N LYS A 487 -2.31 -15.57 -17.61
CA LYS A 487 -3.21 -16.65 -18.01
C LYS A 487 -4.56 -16.06 -18.40
N VAL A 488 -5.02 -16.40 -19.59
CA VAL A 488 -6.32 -15.93 -20.10
C VAL A 488 -7.46 -16.56 -19.29
N HIS A 489 -8.51 -15.79 -19.06
CA HIS A 489 -9.68 -16.26 -18.34
C HIS A 489 -10.46 -17.33 -19.13
N GLY A 490 -11.03 -18.32 -18.44
CA GLY A 490 -11.98 -19.26 -19.03
C GLY A 490 -11.41 -20.26 -20.05
N GLY A 491 -10.08 -20.47 -20.08
CA GLY A 491 -9.45 -21.42 -21.01
C GLY A 491 -9.51 -20.99 -22.48
N GLN A 492 -9.78 -19.72 -22.74
CA GLN A 492 -9.78 -19.15 -24.09
C GLN A 492 -8.35 -19.10 -24.65
N THR A 493 -8.22 -19.28 -25.96
CA THR A 493 -6.96 -19.06 -26.68
C THR A 493 -7.05 -17.75 -27.45
N CYS A 494 -6.05 -16.89 -27.30
CA CYS A 494 -5.94 -15.65 -28.07
C CYS A 494 -4.72 -15.69 -29.00
N GLU A 495 -4.81 -14.99 -30.12
CA GLU A 495 -3.66 -14.68 -30.98
C GLU A 495 -3.14 -13.29 -30.62
N LEU A 496 -1.93 -13.24 -30.05
CA LEU A 496 -1.30 -11.99 -29.63
C LEU A 496 -0.89 -11.18 -30.87
N GLU A 497 -1.41 -9.95 -30.99
CA GLU A 497 -1.08 -9.05 -32.09
C GLU A 497 0.23 -8.31 -31.83
N SER A 498 0.31 -7.69 -30.65
CA SER A 498 1.42 -6.88 -30.20
C SER A 498 1.38 -6.78 -28.69
N TYR A 499 2.48 -6.36 -28.09
CA TYR A 499 2.55 -6.04 -26.69
C TYR A 499 3.45 -4.83 -26.49
N ASP A 500 3.11 -4.00 -25.49
CA ASP A 500 3.95 -2.87 -25.09
C ASP A 500 4.45 -3.14 -23.68
N LEU A 501 5.77 -2.98 -23.51
CA LEU A 501 6.43 -2.94 -22.21
C LEU A 501 6.84 -1.50 -21.95
N MET A 502 6.39 -0.93 -20.83
CA MET A 502 6.79 0.41 -20.44
C MET A 502 7.58 0.36 -19.13
N SER A 503 8.84 0.81 -19.20
CA SER A 503 9.63 1.10 -18.01
C SER A 503 9.06 2.32 -17.28
N ALA A 504 9.28 2.38 -15.98
CA ALA A 504 8.85 3.50 -15.14
C ALA A 504 9.72 4.77 -15.33
N ASN A 505 10.82 4.72 -16.11
CA ASN A 505 11.71 5.84 -16.45
C ASN A 505 12.29 6.61 -15.24
N ASP A 506 12.16 6.08 -14.03
CA ASP A 506 12.67 6.66 -12.78
C ASP A 506 14.07 6.15 -12.43
N ALA A 507 14.46 4.98 -12.97
CA ALA A 507 15.77 4.36 -12.84
C ALA A 507 16.18 3.67 -14.16
N PRO A 508 16.60 4.43 -15.19
CA PRO A 508 16.88 3.90 -16.54
C PRO A 508 17.94 2.79 -16.55
N GLU A 509 18.84 2.76 -15.56
CA GLU A 509 19.85 1.71 -15.39
C GLU A 509 19.26 0.32 -15.06
N ARG A 510 17.95 0.24 -14.82
CA ARG A 510 17.23 -0.98 -14.42
C ARG A 510 16.23 -1.46 -15.48
N ASP A 511 16.26 -0.84 -16.65
CA ASP A 511 15.41 -1.21 -17.77
C ASP A 511 15.77 -2.62 -18.30
N PRO A 512 14.78 -3.41 -18.75
CA PRO A 512 15.07 -4.73 -19.29
C PRO A 512 15.97 -4.64 -20.54
N MET A 513 17.18 -5.20 -20.43
CA MET A 513 18.17 -5.23 -21.52
C MET A 513 17.79 -6.25 -22.62
N ASP A 514 17.16 -7.38 -22.22
CA ASP A 514 16.68 -8.43 -23.12
C ASP A 514 15.35 -9.03 -22.61
N CYS A 515 14.37 -9.23 -23.50
CA CYS A 515 13.05 -9.79 -23.19
C CYS A 515 12.57 -10.83 -24.22
N PRO A 516 12.89 -12.12 -24.03
CA PRO A 516 12.28 -13.18 -24.83
C PRO A 516 10.86 -13.49 -24.34
N THR A 517 9.84 -13.03 -25.06
CA THR A 517 8.46 -13.52 -24.89
C THR A 517 8.30 -14.90 -25.53
N THR A 518 7.75 -15.87 -24.80
CA THR A 518 7.36 -17.17 -25.37
C THR A 518 5.86 -17.39 -25.17
N THR A 519 5.16 -17.73 -26.24
CA THR A 519 3.75 -18.14 -26.21
C THR A 519 3.67 -19.62 -25.86
N GLY A 520 3.02 -19.96 -24.75
CA GLY A 520 2.81 -21.35 -24.36
C GLY A 520 1.66 -21.99 -25.14
N ASP A 521 2.00 -22.82 -26.12
CA ASP A 521 1.38 -24.09 -26.56
C ASP A 521 1.67 -24.35 -28.05
N THR A 522 2.57 -25.31 -28.34
CA THR A 522 3.05 -25.81 -29.65
C THR A 522 3.77 -24.81 -30.59
N PRO A 523 5.00 -25.11 -31.08
CA PRO A 523 5.65 -24.27 -32.08
C PRO A 523 4.87 -24.33 -33.40
N GLY A 524 4.36 -23.18 -33.86
CA GLY A 524 3.90 -23.03 -35.25
C GLY A 524 2.54 -22.38 -35.50
N GLN A 525 1.75 -21.97 -34.49
CA GLN A 525 0.42 -21.38 -34.74
C GLN A 525 0.09 -20.03 -34.07
N GLY A 526 0.98 -19.40 -33.30
CA GLY A 526 0.74 -18.06 -32.72
C GLY A 526 -0.46 -17.95 -31.76
N ARG A 527 -1.05 -19.09 -31.36
CA ARG A 527 -2.19 -19.19 -30.45
C ARG A 527 -1.67 -19.51 -29.06
N ALA A 528 -2.11 -18.77 -28.05
CA ALA A 528 -1.72 -19.00 -26.66
C ALA A 528 -2.92 -18.96 -25.72
N SER A 529 -2.99 -19.96 -24.83
CA SER A 529 -3.81 -19.93 -23.62
C SER A 529 -3.07 -19.24 -22.45
N GLN A 530 -1.76 -19.12 -22.59
CA GLN A 530 -0.82 -18.61 -21.60
C GLN A 530 0.29 -17.78 -22.27
N LEU A 531 0.55 -16.59 -21.72
CA LEU A 531 1.60 -15.68 -22.17
C LEU A 531 2.67 -15.60 -21.08
N ASN A 532 3.89 -16.04 -21.42
CA ASN A 532 5.03 -15.99 -20.51
C ASN A 532 5.96 -14.86 -20.93
N ILE A 533 6.17 -13.90 -20.03
CA ILE A 533 7.16 -12.84 -20.19
C ILE A 533 8.32 -13.13 -19.25
N PHE A 534 9.49 -13.38 -19.84
CA PHE A 534 10.76 -13.46 -19.13
C PHE A 534 11.47 -12.12 -19.25
N ILE A 535 11.83 -11.54 -18.12
CA ILE A 535 12.39 -10.19 -18.04
C ILE A 535 13.71 -10.27 -17.29
N SER A 536 14.79 -9.81 -17.92
CA SER A 536 16.13 -9.89 -17.31
C SER A 536 16.34 -8.92 -16.15
N TRP A 537 15.52 -7.88 -16.00
CA TRP A 537 15.59 -6.85 -14.93
C TRP A 537 14.17 -6.29 -14.67
N GLY A 538 13.69 -6.33 -13.43
CA GLY A 538 12.25 -6.23 -13.11
C GLY A 538 11.71 -4.83 -12.78
N PHE A 539 11.30 -4.05 -13.78
CA PHE A 539 10.40 -2.89 -13.64
C PHE A 539 9.53 -2.74 -14.89
N VAL A 540 8.32 -3.30 -14.89
CA VAL A 540 7.56 -3.40 -16.15
C VAL A 540 6.05 -3.19 -15.98
N ARG A 541 5.49 -2.36 -16.86
CA ARG A 541 4.06 -2.32 -17.20
C ARG A 541 3.83 -3.04 -18.51
N ILE A 542 2.71 -3.76 -18.60
CA ILE A 542 2.47 -4.64 -19.74
C ILE A 542 1.10 -4.35 -20.34
N ARG A 543 1.09 -4.05 -21.63
CA ARG A 543 -0.12 -3.97 -22.46
C ARG A 543 -0.07 -5.11 -23.45
N PHE A 544 -1.09 -5.97 -23.48
CA PHE A 544 -1.23 -7.01 -24.50
C PHE A 544 -2.38 -6.66 -25.44
N GLN A 545 -2.11 -6.65 -26.75
CA GLN A 545 -3.08 -6.44 -27.81
C GLN A 545 -3.37 -7.76 -28.53
N VAL A 546 -4.62 -8.03 -28.85
CA VAL A 546 -5.07 -9.32 -29.38
C VAL A 546 -5.79 -9.14 -30.71
N LYS A 547 -5.47 -9.99 -31.71
CA LYS A 547 -6.15 -10.00 -33.02
C LYS A 547 -7.56 -10.60 -32.95
N ASN A 548 -7.73 -11.71 -32.25
CA ASN A 548 -9.01 -12.44 -32.10
C ASN A 548 -9.07 -13.22 -30.78
N ILE A 549 -10.25 -13.24 -30.12
CA ILE A 549 -10.55 -14.12 -28.99
C ILE A 549 -11.31 -15.34 -29.52
N ILE A 550 -10.73 -16.54 -29.43
CA ILE A 550 -11.39 -17.77 -29.89
C ILE A 550 -12.00 -18.48 -28.68
N SER A 551 -13.31 -18.40 -28.51
CA SER A 551 -14.04 -19.21 -27.53
C SER A 551 -14.27 -20.63 -28.08
N ARG A 552 -13.64 -21.64 -27.50
CA ARG A 552 -14.05 -23.03 -27.75
C ARG A 552 -15.34 -23.31 -26.99
N SER A 553 -16.48 -23.39 -27.68
CA SER A 553 -17.63 -24.10 -27.11
C SER A 553 -17.28 -25.58 -27.12
N TRP A 554 -17.15 -26.19 -25.95
CA TRP A 554 -17.20 -27.65 -25.86
C TRP A 554 -18.61 -28.07 -26.29
N ARG A 555 -18.72 -28.83 -27.39
CA ARG A 555 -19.91 -29.65 -27.66
C ARG A 555 -19.72 -31.01 -27.01
#